data_AF-A0A969WFD3-F1
#
_entry.id   AF-A0A969WFD3-F1
#
_cell.length_a   1.000
_cell.length_b   1.000
_cell.length_c   1.000
_cell.angle_alpha   90.00
_cell.angle_beta   90.00
_cell.angle_gamma   90.00
#
_symmetry.space_group_name_H-M   'P 1'
#
loop_
_entity.id
_entity.type
_entity.pdbx_description
1 polymer ?
#
loop_
_entity_poly.entity_id
_entity_poly.type
_entity_poly.pdbx_seq_one_letter_code
_entity_poly.pdbx_strand_id
1 'polypeptide(L)'
;MPQPTSSALPPPFIGVRMRENRTPTGRRTSTPAKRAALYFAYGRDKKAQLEGEQRGEWLGPDGRIQSHDKVMAWARQEALSHRYTFEAILSVPQGDLPPEAFCRAMQQGSAISDWRLMAHRDTKHRHAHVLFFRDKRLDKETFLSWQTAVRAELARLEQQQIKARAARQEMAFDADGATKLSRAKSRGVSWGW
;
A
#
# COMPACT_ATOMS: atom_id res chain seq x y z
N MET A 1 26.29 -22.45 -22.14
CA MET A 1 25.33 -22.21 -21.03
C MET A 1 24.93 -20.74 -21.09
N PRO A 2 23.72 -20.38 -21.55
CA PRO A 2 23.28 -19.00 -21.51
C PRO A 2 23.09 -18.56 -20.04
N GLN A 3 23.66 -17.41 -19.70
CA GLN A 3 23.49 -16.74 -18.40
C GLN A 3 21.99 -16.48 -18.14
N PRO A 4 21.50 -16.59 -16.90
CA PRO A 4 20.14 -16.19 -16.58
C PRO A 4 19.98 -14.71 -16.91
N THR A 5 19.10 -14.41 -17.86
CA THR A 5 18.67 -13.04 -18.13
C THR A 5 18.17 -12.43 -16.83
N SER A 6 18.72 -11.27 -16.47
CA SER A 6 18.29 -10.45 -15.33
C SER A 6 16.77 -10.53 -15.15
N SER A 7 16.32 -11.26 -14.13
CA SER A 7 14.90 -11.43 -13.83
C SER A 7 14.38 -10.07 -13.34
N ALA A 8 13.88 -9.26 -14.29
CA ALA A 8 13.17 -8.05 -13.95
C ALA A 8 11.99 -8.43 -13.07
N LEU A 9 11.85 -7.76 -11.93
CA LEU A 9 10.73 -7.97 -11.02
C LEU A 9 9.42 -7.80 -11.79
N PRO A 10 8.41 -8.66 -11.55
CA PRO A 10 7.11 -8.47 -12.17
C PRO A 10 6.56 -7.08 -11.79
N PRO A 11 5.85 -6.39 -12.68
CA PRO A 11 5.38 -5.04 -12.39
C PRO A 11 4.35 -5.04 -11.25
N PRO A 12 4.26 -3.93 -10.48
CA PRO A 12 3.21 -3.77 -9.47
C PRO A 12 1.80 -3.98 -10.06
N PHE A 13 0.96 -4.64 -9.27
CA PHE A 13 -0.42 -4.93 -9.65
C PHE A 13 -1.35 -3.80 -9.20
N ILE A 14 -2.25 -3.39 -10.10
CA ILE A 14 -3.32 -2.43 -9.82
C ILE A 14 -4.63 -3.00 -10.35
N GLY A 15 -5.52 -3.39 -9.44
CA GLY A 15 -6.87 -3.85 -9.76
C GLY A 15 -7.90 -2.83 -9.29
N VAL A 16 -8.94 -2.57 -10.11
CA VAL A 16 -10.04 -1.68 -9.73
C VAL A 16 -11.38 -2.40 -9.94
N ARG A 17 -12.24 -2.35 -8.93
CA ARG A 17 -13.61 -2.85 -8.95
C ARG A 17 -14.57 -1.71 -8.68
N MET A 18 -15.80 -1.89 -9.14
CA MET A 18 -16.85 -0.89 -9.11
C MET A 18 -18.13 -1.53 -8.57
N ARG A 19 -18.83 -0.84 -7.69
CA ARG A 19 -20.16 -1.22 -7.19
C ARG A 19 -21.09 -0.03 -7.24
N GLU A 20 -22.33 -0.25 -7.66
CA GLU A 20 -23.35 0.79 -7.68
C GLU A 20 -23.88 1.05 -6.27
N ASN A 21 -24.04 2.33 -5.92
CA ASN A 21 -24.56 2.81 -4.64
C ASN A 21 -26.09 2.85 -4.65
N ARG A 22 -26.70 1.77 -5.15
CA ARG A 22 -28.15 1.59 -5.19
C ARG A 22 -28.55 0.23 -4.64
N THR A 23 -29.69 0.20 -3.97
CA THR A 23 -30.38 -1.06 -3.64
C THR A 23 -30.90 -1.71 -4.92
N PRO A 24 -31.29 -3.00 -4.90
CA PRO A 24 -31.99 -3.62 -6.02
C PRO A 24 -33.25 -2.84 -6.47
N THR A 25 -33.90 -2.14 -5.55
CA THR A 25 -35.06 -1.26 -5.82
C THR A 25 -34.68 0.14 -6.31
N GLY A 26 -33.39 0.41 -6.55
CA GLY A 26 -32.90 1.69 -7.08
C GLY A 26 -32.72 2.81 -6.04
N ARG A 27 -32.97 2.60 -4.74
CA ARG A 27 -32.74 3.63 -3.71
C ARG A 27 -31.25 3.83 -3.45
N ARG A 28 -30.80 5.06 -3.23
CA ARG A 28 -29.40 5.36 -2.88
C ARG A 28 -29.00 4.64 -1.59
N THR A 29 -27.78 4.13 -1.52
CA THR A 29 -27.27 3.42 -0.35
C THR A 29 -25.76 3.58 -0.18
N SER A 30 -25.30 3.54 1.07
CA SER A 30 -23.88 3.50 1.44
C SER A 30 -23.37 2.10 1.76
N THR A 31 -24.21 1.07 1.62
CA THR A 31 -23.84 -0.31 2.00
C THR A 31 -22.56 -0.81 1.31
N PRO A 32 -22.35 -0.63 -0.02
CA PRO A 32 -21.11 -1.06 -0.67
C PRO A 32 -19.87 -0.41 -0.05
N ALA A 33 -19.91 0.91 0.15
CA ALA A 33 -18.83 1.70 0.72
C ALA A 33 -18.49 1.30 2.16
N LYS A 34 -19.51 1.19 3.02
CA LYS A 34 -19.33 0.76 4.41
C LYS A 34 -18.75 -0.65 4.50
N ARG A 35 -19.23 -1.58 3.67
CA ARG A 35 -18.69 -2.95 3.62
C ARG A 35 -17.24 -2.97 3.17
N ALA A 36 -16.88 -2.15 2.17
CA ALA A 36 -15.49 -2.04 1.72
C ALA A 36 -14.60 -1.46 2.83
N ALA A 37 -14.98 -0.35 3.46
CA ALA A 37 -14.22 0.27 4.54
C ALA A 37 -14.03 -0.67 5.75
N LEU A 38 -15.09 -1.36 6.18
CA LEU A 38 -14.99 -2.35 7.25
C LEU A 38 -14.09 -3.52 6.87
N TYR A 39 -14.20 -4.01 5.63
CA TYR A 39 -13.35 -5.10 5.16
C TYR A 39 -11.88 -4.70 5.05
N PHE A 40 -11.57 -3.46 4.67
CA PHE A 40 -10.20 -2.96 4.65
C PHE A 40 -9.67 -2.94 6.09
N ALA A 41 -10.40 -2.30 7.01
CA ALA A 41 -10.00 -2.16 8.41
C ALA A 41 -9.83 -3.49 9.16
N TYR A 42 -10.76 -4.44 9.00
CA TYR A 42 -10.86 -5.62 9.88
C TYR A 42 -10.81 -6.96 9.14
N GLY A 43 -10.79 -6.95 7.79
CA GLY A 43 -10.88 -8.17 7.01
C GLY A 43 -12.20 -8.91 7.23
N ARG A 44 -12.11 -10.21 7.51
CA ARG A 44 -13.28 -11.05 7.87
C ARG A 44 -13.39 -11.32 9.37
N ASP A 45 -12.49 -10.74 10.18
CA ASP A 45 -12.41 -11.02 11.59
C ASP A 45 -13.41 -10.14 12.36
N LYS A 46 -14.51 -10.76 12.78
CA LYS A 46 -15.55 -10.09 13.57
C LYS A 46 -15.07 -9.76 14.97
N LYS A 47 -14.12 -10.51 15.53
CA LYS A 47 -13.58 -10.28 16.86
C LYS A 47 -12.72 -9.02 16.85
N ALA A 48 -11.78 -8.93 15.91
CA ALA A 48 -10.98 -7.72 15.68
C ALA A 48 -11.86 -6.48 15.47
N GLN A 49 -12.97 -6.61 14.74
CA GLN A 49 -13.93 -5.52 14.56
C GLN A 49 -14.59 -5.08 15.88
N LEU A 50 -14.97 -6.02 16.75
CA LEU A 50 -15.58 -5.71 18.06
C LEU A 50 -14.57 -5.09 19.04
N GLU A 51 -13.32 -5.52 18.96
CA GLU A 51 -12.21 -5.04 19.81
C GLU A 51 -11.56 -3.75 19.26
N GLY A 52 -11.92 -3.35 18.03
CA GLY A 52 -11.40 -2.14 17.39
C GLY A 52 -9.99 -2.29 16.82
N GLU A 53 -9.46 -3.51 16.72
CA GLU A 53 -8.13 -3.81 16.21
C GLU A 53 -8.08 -3.73 14.68
N GLN A 54 -7.60 -2.61 14.17
CA GLN A 54 -7.46 -2.39 12.72
C GLN A 54 -6.15 -3.00 12.18
N ARG A 55 -6.19 -3.46 10.93
CA ARG A 55 -5.06 -4.07 10.20
C ARG A 55 -4.04 -3.05 9.67
N GLY A 56 -4.33 -1.77 9.84
CA GLY A 56 -3.49 -0.66 9.40
C GLY A 56 -4.12 0.69 9.73
N GLU A 57 -3.48 1.75 9.27
CA GLU A 57 -3.97 3.12 9.40
C GLU A 57 -4.66 3.58 8.12
N TRP A 58 -5.68 4.41 8.28
CA TRP A 58 -6.28 5.10 7.14
C TRP A 58 -5.50 6.35 6.80
N LEU A 59 -5.22 6.54 5.52
CA LEU A 59 -4.56 7.74 5.00
C LEU A 59 -5.44 8.44 3.97
N GLY A 60 -5.44 9.77 4.02
CA GLY A 60 -6.06 10.63 3.01
C GLY A 60 -5.10 11.05 1.89
N PRO A 61 -5.58 11.82 0.90
CA PRO A 61 -4.77 12.34 -0.21
C PRO A 61 -3.64 13.27 0.23
N ASP A 62 -3.78 13.88 1.40
CA ASP A 62 -2.78 14.73 2.06
C ASP A 62 -1.73 13.92 2.86
N GLY A 63 -1.84 12.59 2.86
CA GLY A 63 -0.98 11.70 3.63
C GLY A 63 -1.23 11.72 5.13
N ARG A 64 -2.29 12.41 5.61
CA ARG A 64 -2.61 12.45 7.03
C ARG A 64 -3.40 11.22 7.45
N ILE A 65 -3.11 10.75 8.67
CA ILE A 65 -3.86 9.67 9.31
C ILE A 65 -5.29 10.13 9.58
N GLN A 66 -6.25 9.27 9.24
CA GLN A 66 -7.66 9.45 9.48
C GLN A 66 -8.14 8.39 10.47
N SER A 67 -8.97 8.78 11.43
CA SER A 67 -9.65 7.80 12.29
C SER A 67 -10.65 6.98 11.47
N HIS A 68 -10.87 5.72 11.85
CA HIS A 68 -11.86 4.86 11.18
C HIS A 68 -13.26 5.49 11.12
N ASP A 69 -13.73 6.11 12.21
CA ASP A 69 -15.05 6.75 12.26
C ASP A 69 -15.20 7.89 11.24
N LYS A 70 -14.15 8.72 11.10
CA LYS A 70 -14.12 9.77 10.06
C LYS A 70 -14.18 9.17 8.66
N VAL A 71 -13.47 8.07 8.41
CA VAL A 71 -13.54 7.38 7.11
C VAL A 71 -14.92 6.77 6.87
N MET A 72 -15.55 6.19 7.89
CA MET A 72 -16.90 5.64 7.79
C MET A 72 -17.96 6.72 7.54
N ALA A 73 -17.84 7.88 8.18
CA ALA A 73 -18.69 9.04 7.95
C ALA A 73 -18.53 9.59 6.52
N TRP A 74 -17.28 9.81 6.09
CA TRP A 74 -16.94 10.23 4.73
C TRP A 74 -17.48 9.23 3.70
N ALA A 75 -17.20 7.94 3.84
CA ALA A 75 -17.65 6.90 2.92
C ALA A 75 -19.19 6.83 2.84
N ARG A 76 -19.90 7.09 3.95
CA ARG A 76 -21.35 7.19 3.96
C ARG A 76 -21.84 8.38 3.14
N GLN A 77 -21.27 9.56 3.37
CA GLN A 77 -21.65 10.80 2.67
C GLN A 77 -21.38 10.70 1.17
N GLU A 78 -20.18 10.26 0.80
CA GLU A 78 -19.76 10.16 -0.59
C GLU A 78 -20.57 9.12 -1.36
N ALA A 79 -20.86 7.96 -0.75
CA ALA A 79 -21.67 6.94 -1.40
C ALA A 79 -23.12 7.39 -1.67
N LEU A 80 -23.67 8.28 -0.85
CA LEU A 80 -25.00 8.84 -1.08
C LEU A 80 -25.00 9.97 -2.11
N SER A 81 -23.83 10.56 -2.37
CA SER A 81 -23.66 11.66 -3.33
C SER A 81 -23.27 11.15 -4.73
N HIS A 82 -22.64 9.98 -4.80
CA HIS A 82 -22.12 9.41 -6.04
C HIS A 82 -22.82 8.11 -6.45
N ARG A 83 -22.90 7.88 -7.76
CA ARG A 83 -23.49 6.65 -8.31
C ARG A 83 -22.70 5.38 -7.96
N TYR A 84 -21.37 5.46 -7.90
CA TYR A 84 -20.54 4.28 -7.72
C TYR A 84 -19.50 4.45 -6.60
N THR A 85 -19.29 3.36 -5.88
CA THR A 85 -18.10 3.13 -5.05
C THR A 85 -17.07 2.37 -5.88
N PHE A 86 -15.82 2.82 -5.85
CA PHE A 86 -14.69 2.14 -6.46
C PHE A 86 -13.75 1.63 -5.39
N GLU A 87 -13.35 0.37 -5.55
CA GLU A 87 -12.40 -0.33 -4.69
C GLU A 87 -11.16 -0.66 -5.54
N ALA A 88 -10.03 -0.05 -5.22
CA ALA A 88 -8.76 -0.39 -5.85
C ALA A 88 -7.86 -1.18 -4.90
N ILE A 89 -7.04 -2.05 -5.47
CA ILE A 89 -5.96 -2.77 -4.79
C ILE A 89 -4.66 -2.46 -5.51
N LEU A 90 -3.68 -1.99 -4.74
CA LEU A 90 -2.31 -1.73 -5.19
C LEU A 90 -1.41 -2.76 -4.51
N SER A 91 -0.60 -3.51 -5.25
CA SER A 91 0.30 -4.50 -4.66
C SER A 91 1.68 -4.44 -5.31
N VAL A 92 2.71 -4.59 -4.47
CA VAL A 92 4.09 -4.74 -4.93
C VAL A 92 4.57 -6.18 -4.74
N PRO A 93 5.41 -6.71 -5.65
CA PRO A 93 5.82 -8.11 -5.63
C PRO A 93 6.76 -8.49 -4.49
N GLN A 94 7.72 -7.63 -4.12
CA GLN A 94 8.81 -8.00 -3.21
C GLN A 94 9.16 -6.95 -2.15
N GLY A 95 8.81 -5.69 -2.39
CA GLY A 95 9.06 -4.56 -1.49
C GLY A 95 8.24 -4.63 -0.21
N ASP A 96 8.82 -4.09 0.86
CA ASP A 96 8.18 -3.84 2.14
C ASP A 96 7.65 -2.40 2.21
N LEU A 97 6.98 -1.93 1.15
CA LEU A 97 6.62 -0.52 1.04
C LEU A 97 5.76 -0.06 2.22
N PRO A 98 6.11 1.07 2.86
CA PRO A 98 5.31 1.61 3.94
C PRO A 98 4.04 2.31 3.38
N PRO A 99 2.99 2.53 4.19
CA PRO A 99 1.73 3.14 3.76
C PRO A 99 1.89 4.44 2.95
N GLU A 100 2.82 5.30 3.36
CA GLU A 100 3.11 6.60 2.75
C GLU A 100 3.60 6.47 1.31
N ALA A 101 4.27 5.37 0.98
CA ALA A 101 4.72 5.09 -0.39
C ALA A 101 3.54 4.82 -1.31
N PHE A 102 2.50 4.14 -0.83
CA PHE A 102 1.28 3.94 -1.60
C PHE A 102 0.47 5.25 -1.75
N CYS A 103 0.45 6.11 -0.73
CA CYS A 103 -0.14 7.46 -0.85
C CYS A 103 0.57 8.28 -1.92
N ARG A 104 1.91 8.30 -1.91
CA ARG A 104 2.72 8.99 -2.93
C ARG A 104 2.45 8.46 -4.34
N ALA A 105 2.25 7.15 -4.48
CA ALA A 105 1.86 6.55 -5.75
C ALA A 105 0.46 6.99 -6.18
N MET A 106 -0.52 7.03 -5.26
CA MET A 106 -1.89 7.49 -5.55
C MET A 106 -1.98 8.98 -5.89
N GLN A 107 -1.02 9.80 -5.46
CA GLN A 107 -0.89 11.19 -5.87
C GLN A 107 -0.41 11.34 -7.32
N GLN A 108 0.03 10.25 -7.96
CA GLN A 108 0.39 10.28 -9.37
C GLN A 108 -0.86 10.22 -10.26
N GLY A 109 -0.97 11.19 -11.15
CA GLY A 109 -2.13 11.37 -12.02
C GLY A 109 -3.28 12.07 -11.28
N SER A 110 -3.83 13.11 -11.91
CA SER A 110 -4.88 13.97 -11.33
C SER A 110 -6.30 13.38 -11.46
N ALA A 111 -6.44 12.17 -12.00
CA ALA A 111 -7.74 11.59 -12.32
C ALA A 111 -8.59 11.25 -11.09
N ILE A 112 -7.96 10.96 -9.94
CA ILE A 112 -8.63 10.56 -8.70
C ILE A 112 -8.03 11.39 -7.56
N SER A 113 -8.73 12.45 -7.14
CA SER A 113 -8.24 13.44 -6.18
C SER A 113 -8.66 13.18 -4.74
N ASP A 114 -9.83 12.61 -4.51
CA ASP A 114 -10.32 12.25 -3.16
C ASP A 114 -10.45 10.73 -3.01
N TRP A 115 -9.72 10.20 -2.04
CA TRP A 115 -9.63 8.77 -1.76
C TRP A 115 -9.21 8.52 -0.31
N ARG A 116 -9.51 7.32 0.20
CA ARG A 116 -8.94 6.83 1.47
C ARG A 116 -8.23 5.51 1.22
N LEU A 117 -7.03 5.39 1.77
CA LEU A 117 -6.16 4.24 1.60
C LEU A 117 -5.90 3.57 2.94
N MET A 118 -5.81 2.25 2.95
CA MET A 118 -5.24 1.47 4.05
C MET A 118 -4.26 0.46 3.49
N ALA A 119 -3.01 0.50 3.97
CA ALA A 119 -1.99 -0.46 3.59
C ALA A 119 -1.91 -1.60 4.61
N HIS A 120 -1.73 -2.82 4.11
CA HIS A 120 -1.67 -4.04 4.90
C HIS A 120 -0.27 -4.65 4.88
N ARG A 121 0.14 -5.11 6.07
CA ARG A 121 1.42 -5.77 6.31
C ARG A 121 1.28 -7.20 6.85
N ASP A 122 0.07 -7.74 6.86
CA ASP A 122 -0.26 -9.05 7.40
C ASP A 122 -0.38 -10.14 6.32
N THR A 123 -0.05 -9.82 5.06
CA THR A 123 0.00 -10.79 3.96
C THR A 123 1.39 -10.88 3.34
N LYS A 124 1.64 -11.96 2.58
CA LYS A 124 2.93 -12.24 1.89
C LYS A 124 3.41 -11.08 1.03
N HIS A 125 2.50 -10.39 0.35
CA HIS A 125 2.80 -9.22 -0.48
C HIS A 125 2.21 -7.98 0.17
N ARG A 126 3.00 -6.91 0.22
CA ARG A 126 2.49 -5.60 0.66
C ARG A 126 1.49 -5.10 -0.35
N HIS A 127 0.33 -4.72 0.15
CA HIS A 127 -0.72 -4.15 -0.66
C HIS A 127 -1.46 -3.07 0.10
N ALA A 128 -2.11 -2.20 -0.65
CA ALA A 128 -3.01 -1.20 -0.13
C ALA A 128 -4.36 -1.30 -0.80
N HIS A 129 -5.41 -1.15 -0.01
CA HIS A 129 -6.76 -0.95 -0.49
C HIS A 129 -7.05 0.55 -0.58
N VAL A 130 -7.74 0.95 -1.64
CA VAL A 130 -8.13 2.34 -1.88
C VAL A 130 -9.61 2.40 -2.14
N LEU A 131 -10.29 3.30 -1.44
CA LEU A 131 -11.71 3.61 -1.60
C LEU A 131 -11.84 4.99 -2.23
N PHE A 132 -12.65 5.13 -3.27
CA PHE A 132 -12.99 6.42 -3.89
C PHE A 132 -14.37 6.35 -4.58
N PHE A 133 -14.91 7.52 -4.96
CA PHE A 133 -16.29 7.65 -5.44
C PHE A 133 -16.36 8.46 -6.72
N ARG A 134 -17.23 8.04 -7.65
CA ARG A 134 -17.53 8.77 -8.89
C ARG A 134 -18.91 8.42 -9.41
N ASP A 135 -19.45 9.27 -10.29
CA ASP A 135 -20.71 8.97 -10.99
C ASP A 135 -20.54 8.14 -12.25
N LYS A 136 -19.32 8.06 -12.77
CA LYS A 136 -18.96 7.35 -14.00
C LYS A 136 -17.57 6.74 -13.86
N ARG A 137 -17.33 5.67 -14.61
CA ARG A 137 -15.96 5.15 -14.82
C ARG A 137 -15.11 6.23 -15.49
N LEU A 138 -13.80 6.20 -15.22
CA LEU A 138 -12.84 6.89 -16.07
C LEU A 138 -12.98 6.36 -17.51
N ASP A 139 -12.86 7.24 -18.48
CA ASP A 139 -12.65 6.81 -19.85
C ASP A 139 -11.33 6.02 -19.96
N LYS A 140 -11.19 5.25 -21.03
CA LYS A 140 -10.08 4.30 -21.19
C LYS A 140 -8.72 5.00 -21.14
N GLU A 141 -8.59 6.15 -21.78
CA GLU A 141 -7.31 6.86 -21.88
C GLU A 141 -6.91 7.42 -20.52
N THR A 142 -7.83 8.12 -19.83
CA THR A 142 -7.59 8.64 -18.49
C THR A 142 -7.28 7.52 -17.49
N PHE A 143 -8.00 6.40 -17.57
CA PHE A 143 -7.75 5.24 -16.71
C PHE A 143 -6.36 4.64 -16.94
N LEU A 144 -5.97 4.42 -18.20
CA LEU A 144 -4.67 3.83 -18.53
C LEU A 144 -3.52 4.78 -18.18
N SER A 145 -3.69 6.08 -18.41
CA SER A 145 -2.71 7.10 -18.01
C SER A 145 -2.50 7.11 -16.50
N TRP A 146 -3.59 7.19 -15.72
CA TRP A 146 -3.53 7.10 -14.26
C TRP A 146 -2.89 5.79 -13.79
N GLN A 147 -3.35 4.64 -14.30
CA GLN A 147 -2.83 3.34 -13.90
C GLN A 147 -1.33 3.20 -14.20
N THR A 148 -0.89 3.72 -15.35
CA THR A 148 0.53 3.70 -15.75
C THR A 148 1.37 4.56 -14.82
N ALA A 149 0.91 5.78 -14.48
CA ALA A 149 1.61 6.68 -13.59
C ALA A 149 1.76 6.10 -12.18
N VAL A 150 0.66 5.60 -11.60
CA VAL A 150 0.67 4.94 -10.27
C VAL A 150 1.59 3.72 -10.28
N ARG A 151 1.51 2.87 -11.31
CA ARG A 151 2.35 1.66 -11.43
C ARG A 151 3.83 1.99 -11.54
N ALA A 152 4.18 2.98 -12.35
CA ALA A 152 5.56 3.43 -12.51
C ALA A 152 6.14 3.93 -11.18
N GLU A 153 5.36 4.69 -10.42
CA GLU A 153 5.81 5.21 -9.12
C GLU A 153 5.94 4.11 -8.06
N LEU A 154 5.01 3.15 -8.00
CA LEU A 154 5.15 1.97 -7.13
C LEU A 154 6.42 1.19 -7.45
N ALA A 155 6.71 0.95 -8.74
CA ALA A 155 7.90 0.22 -9.17
C ALA A 155 9.18 0.99 -8.79
N ARG A 156 9.19 2.31 -8.98
CA ARG A 156 10.31 3.18 -8.62
C ARG A 156 10.57 3.15 -7.11
N LEU A 157 9.52 3.30 -6.30
CA LEU A 157 9.61 3.29 -4.83
C LEU A 157 10.07 1.92 -4.31
N GLU A 158 9.55 0.82 -4.86
CA GLU A 158 9.97 -0.53 -4.51
C GLU A 158 11.46 -0.76 -4.83
N GLN A 159 11.91 -0.39 -6.02
CA GLN A 159 13.32 -0.51 -6.41
C GLN A 159 14.24 0.31 -5.50
N GLN A 160 13.83 1.53 -5.14
CA GLN A 160 14.59 2.36 -4.20
C GLN A 160 14.71 1.70 -2.83
N GLN A 161 13.62 1.13 -2.31
CA GLN A 161 13.64 0.46 -1.03
C GLN A 161 14.52 -0.81 -1.06
N ILE A 162 14.42 -1.63 -2.11
CA ILE A 162 15.23 -2.85 -2.26
C ILE A 162 16.71 -2.50 -2.28
N LYS A 163 17.11 -1.47 -3.05
CA LYS A 163 18.49 -0.98 -3.09
C LYS A 163 18.96 -0.45 -1.73
N ALA A 164 18.13 0.34 -1.06
CA ALA A 164 18.45 0.87 0.27
C ALA A 164 18.62 -0.26 1.32
N ARG A 165 17.81 -1.33 1.22
CA ARG A 165 17.93 -2.50 2.10
C ARG A 165 19.22 -3.27 1.83
N ALA A 166 19.56 -3.50 0.57
CA ALA A 166 20.81 -4.18 0.19
C ALA A 166 22.04 -3.40 0.70
N ALA A 167 22.08 -2.09 0.49
CA ALA A 167 23.17 -1.24 0.97
C ALA A 167 23.31 -1.25 2.50
N ARG A 168 22.19 -1.27 3.25
CA ARG A 168 22.20 -1.39 4.71
C ARG A 168 22.75 -2.74 5.18
N GLN A 169 22.46 -3.82 4.46
CA GLN A 169 22.95 -5.16 4.79
C GLN A 169 24.46 -5.30 4.54
N GLU A 170 24.96 -4.72 3.44
CA GLU A 170 26.39 -4.69 3.12
C GLU A 170 27.18 -3.90 4.18
N MET A 171 26.71 -2.70 4.54
CA MET A 171 27.34 -1.89 5.60
C MET A 171 27.33 -2.59 6.98
N ALA A 172 26.25 -3.31 7.31
CA ALA A 172 26.16 -4.06 8.57
C ALA A 172 27.13 -5.25 8.60
N PHE A 173 27.30 -5.95 7.47
CA PHE A 173 28.25 -7.05 7.33
C PHE A 173 29.70 -6.56 7.49
N ASP A 174 30.05 -5.42 6.89
CA ASP A 174 31.37 -4.82 7.00
C ASP A 174 31.67 -4.34 8.44
N ALA A 175 30.68 -3.76 9.12
CA ALA A 175 30.81 -3.33 10.52
C ALA A 175 31.01 -4.52 11.48
N ASP A 176 30.29 -5.63 11.28
CA ASP A 176 30.47 -6.87 12.05
C ASP A 176 31.85 -7.50 11.79
N GLY A 177 32.31 -7.46 10.53
CA GLY A 177 33.66 -7.90 10.16
C GLY A 177 34.74 -7.09 10.87
N ALA A 178 34.64 -5.76 10.84
CA ALA A 178 35.58 -4.85 11.52
C ALA A 178 35.57 -5.03 13.05
N THR A 179 34.40 -5.30 13.63
CA THR A 179 34.25 -5.54 15.08
C THR A 179 34.88 -6.88 15.50
N LYS A 180 34.76 -7.93 14.68
CA LYS A 180 35.42 -9.23 14.94
C LYS A 180 36.95 -9.13 14.79
N LEU A 181 37.45 -8.41 13.78
CA LEU A 181 38.89 -8.18 13.57
C LEU A 181 39.54 -7.35 14.68
N SER A 182 38.87 -6.31 15.17
CA SER A 182 39.36 -5.52 16.32
C SER A 182 39.37 -6.32 17.62
N ARG A 183 38.34 -7.13 17.87
CA ARG A 183 38.28 -8.03 19.04
C ARG A 183 39.35 -9.13 18.99
N ALA A 184 39.68 -9.66 17.81
CA ALA A 184 40.78 -10.62 17.63
C ALA A 184 42.16 -9.99 17.91
N LYS A 185 42.41 -8.76 17.44
CA LYS A 185 43.64 -8.02 17.75
C LYS A 185 43.78 -7.70 19.24
N SER A 186 42.68 -7.36 19.92
CA SER A 186 42.70 -7.10 21.38
C SER A 186 42.94 -8.34 22.25
N ARG A 187 42.76 -9.56 21.71
CA ARG A 187 43.04 -10.83 22.41
C ARG A 187 44.42 -11.41 22.07
N GLY A 188 45.14 -10.80 21.12
CA GLY A 188 46.43 -11.28 20.63
C GLY A 188 47.67 -10.59 21.23
N VAL A 189 47.53 -9.82 22.32
CA VAL A 189 48.68 -9.18 22.99
C VAL A 189 48.68 -9.57 24.47
N SER A 190 49.35 -10.68 24.76
CA SER A 190 49.92 -11.01 26.07
C SER A 190 51.34 -11.48 25.81
N TRP A 191 52.30 -10.70 26.30
CA TRP A 191 53.73 -10.82 26.07
C TRP A 191 54.32 -12.10 26.68
N GLY A 192 55.26 -12.71 25.96
CA GLY A 192 56.29 -13.57 26.55
C GLY A 192 57.64 -12.89 26.37
N TRP A 193 58.16 -12.30 27.45
CA TRP A 193 59.59 -12.12 27.69
C TRP A 193 59.98 -13.07 28.82
#